data_AF-A0A925KBD0-F1
#
_entry.id   AF-A0A925KBD0-F1
#
_cell.length_a   1.000
_cell.length_b   1.000
_cell.length_c   1.000
_cell.angle_alpha   90.00
_cell.angle_beta   90.00
_cell.angle_gamma   90.00
#
_symmetry.space_group_name_H-M   'P 1'
#
loop_
_entity.id
_entity.type
_entity.pdbx_description
1 polymer ?
#
loop_
_entity_poly.entity_id
_entity_poly.type
_entity_poly.pdbx_seq_one_letter_code
_entity_poly.pdbx_strand_id
1 'polypeptide(L)' 'MNLKRFTARTSRDALALVREAFGDDAVVMSTKPCADGVEVLAMAPESLQQLERVGARAEPVRAASAKSARPAAA' A
#
# COMPACT_ATOMS: atom_id res chain seq x y z
N MET A 1 1.48 -9.93 4.48
CA MET A 1 1.75 -9.40 3.12
C MET A 1 0.56 -9.74 2.22
N ASN A 2 -0.65 -9.28 2.58
CA ASN A 2 -1.92 -9.75 1.99
C ASN A 2 -2.62 -8.60 1.25
N LEU A 3 -2.15 -8.29 0.05
CA LEU A 3 -2.82 -7.37 -0.86
C LEU A 3 -3.59 -8.19 -1.90
N LYS A 4 -4.88 -7.90 -2.09
CA LYS A 4 -5.71 -8.53 -3.12
C LYS A 4 -6.21 -7.49 -4.12
N ARG A 5 -6.45 -7.99 -5.33
CA ARG A 5 -6.92 -7.22 -6.47
C ARG A 5 -8.33 -7.66 -6.82
N PHE A 6 -9.22 -6.68 -6.95
CA PHE A 6 -10.62 -6.87 -7.30
C PHE A 6 -10.91 -6.11 -8.58
N THR A 7 -11.47 -6.79 -9.56
CA THR A 7 -11.80 -6.18 -10.86
C THR A 7 -13.29 -6.32 -11.08
N ALA A 8 -13.94 -5.22 -11.44
CA ALA A 8 -15.37 -5.22 -11.72
C ALA A 8 -15.76 -4.14 -12.73
N ARG A 9 -16.97 -4.26 -13.31
CA ARG A 9 -17.48 -3.32 -14.32
C ARG A 9 -17.68 -1.91 -13.79
N THR A 10 -17.94 -1.77 -12.49
CA THR A 10 -18.15 -0.47 -11.83
C THR A 10 -17.40 -0.40 -10.51
N SER A 11 -17.04 0.82 -10.08
CA SER A 11 -16.39 1.04 -8.78
C SER A 11 -17.22 0.51 -7.61
N ARG A 12 -18.55 0.59 -7.72
CA ARG A 12 -19.48 0.09 -6.69
C ARG A 12 -19.37 -1.43 -6.53
N ASP A 13 -19.32 -2.13 -7.65
CA ASP A 13 -19.23 -3.59 -7.68
C ASP A 13 -17.86 -4.06 -7.16
N ALA A 14 -16.78 -3.37 -7.55
CA ALA A 14 -15.45 -3.64 -7.02
C ALA A 14 -15.37 -3.41 -5.49
N LEU A 15 -16.01 -2.36 -4.97
CA LEU A 15 -16.08 -2.11 -3.53
C LEU A 15 -16.95 -3.15 -2.79
N ALA A 16 -17.99 -3.68 -3.43
CA ALA A 16 -18.78 -4.77 -2.86
C ALA A 16 -17.93 -6.05 -2.73
N LEU A 17 -17.13 -6.39 -3.75
CA LEU A 17 -16.20 -7.52 -3.69
C LEU A 17 -15.13 -7.34 -2.61
N VAL A 18 -14.62 -6.13 -2.44
CA VAL A 18 -13.69 -5.80 -1.35
C VAL A 18 -14.35 -6.03 0.02
N ARG A 19 -15.59 -5.58 0.19
CA ARG A 19 -16.37 -5.76 1.42
C ARG A 19 -16.70 -7.22 1.70
N GLU A 20 -17.02 -8.00 0.68
CA GLU A 20 -17.28 -9.44 0.82
C GLU A 20 -16.01 -10.20 1.21
N ALA A 21 -14.85 -9.83 0.65
CA ALA A 21 -13.60 -10.52 0.90
C ALA A 21 -12.89 -10.13 2.21
N PHE A 22 -13.05 -8.89 2.67
CA PHE A 22 -12.30 -8.33 3.79
C PHE A 22 -13.17 -7.68 4.88
N GLY A 23 -14.47 -7.51 4.66
CA GLY A 23 -15.38 -6.83 5.58
C GLY A 23 -15.46 -5.31 5.37
N ASP A 24 -16.15 -4.62 6.28
CA ASP A 24 -16.37 -3.16 6.20
C ASP A 24 -15.08 -2.36 6.43
N ASP A 25 -14.14 -2.91 7.22
CA ASP A 25 -12.86 -2.29 7.59
C ASP A 25 -11.74 -2.45 6.53
N ALA A 26 -12.08 -2.86 5.32
CA ALA A 26 -11.11 -3.04 4.25
C ALA A 26 -10.49 -1.71 3.81
N VAL A 27 -9.17 -1.69 3.59
CA VAL A 27 -8.47 -0.47 3.18
C VAL A 27 -8.09 -0.54 1.70
N VAL A 28 -8.63 0.39 0.93
CA VAL A 28 -8.34 0.55 -0.50
C VAL A 28 -7.01 1.29 -0.67
N MET A 29 -6.06 0.65 -1.34
CA MET A 29 -4.74 1.20 -1.64
C MET A 29 -4.72 1.93 -2.98
N SER A 30 -5.38 1.39 -3.99
CA SER A 30 -5.38 1.99 -5.32
C SER A 30 -6.64 1.63 -6.09
N THR A 31 -7.17 2.59 -6.82
CA THR A 31 -8.29 2.41 -7.75
C THR A 31 -7.83 2.91 -9.10
N LYS A 32 -7.87 2.04 -10.11
CA LYS A 32 -7.45 2.38 -11.47
C LYS A 32 -8.51 1.91 -12.48
N PRO A 33 -8.86 2.74 -13.46
CA PRO A 33 -9.66 2.28 -14.58
C PRO A 33 -8.86 1.26 -15.41
N CYS A 34 -9.53 0.23 -15.90
CA CYS A 34 -8.95 -0.83 -16.72
C CYS A 34 -9.92 -1.22 -17.84
N ALA A 35 -9.46 -2.03 -18.80
CA ALA A 35 -10.26 -2.38 -19.99
C ALA A 35 -11.62 -3.02 -19.65
N ASP A 36 -11.69 -3.75 -18.53
CA ASP A 36 -12.91 -4.42 -18.04
C ASP A 36 -13.77 -3.57 -17.09
N GLY A 37 -13.35 -2.33 -16.80
CA GLY A 37 -14.05 -1.42 -15.89
C GLY A 37 -13.09 -0.77 -14.89
N VAL A 38 -13.11 -1.24 -13.65
CA VAL A 38 -12.31 -0.68 -12.55
C VAL A 38 -11.60 -1.80 -11.79
N GLU A 39 -10.32 -1.56 -11.52
CA GLU A 39 -9.46 -2.42 -10.71
C GLU A 39 -9.17 -1.73 -9.38
N VAL A 40 -9.45 -2.44 -8.29
CA VAL A 40 -9.30 -1.98 -6.91
C VAL A 40 -8.32 -2.89 -6.18
N LEU A 41 -7.22 -2.31 -5.73
CA LEU A 41 -6.26 -2.96 -4.85
C LEU A 41 -6.66 -2.64 -3.41
N ALA A 42 -6.95 -3.67 -2.63
CA ALA A 42 -7.34 -3.53 -1.24
C ALA A 42 -6.63 -4.56 -0.34
N MET A 43 -6.57 -4.26 0.95
CA MET A 43 -5.97 -5.11 1.95
C MET A 43 -6.77 -5.11 3.26
N ALA A 44 -6.67 -6.21 4.00
CA ALA A 44 -7.29 -6.34 5.32
C ALA A 44 -6.64 -5.40 6.35
N PRO A 45 -7.40 -4.86 7.33
CA PRO A 45 -6.91 -3.93 8.34
C PRO A 45 -5.78 -4.53 9.20
N GLU A 46 -5.85 -5.82 9.56
CA GLU A 46 -4.77 -6.51 10.28
C GLU A 46 -3.46 -6.57 9.47
N SER A 47 -3.54 -6.68 8.13
CA SER A 47 -2.34 -6.62 7.29
C SER A 47 -1.76 -5.22 7.20
N LEU A 48 -2.58 -4.18 7.40
CA LEU A 48 -2.10 -2.80 7.46
C LEU A 48 -1.30 -2.59 8.76
N GLN A 49 -1.82 -3.05 9.90
CA GLN A 49 -1.11 -3.00 11.18
C GLN A 49 0.24 -3.75 11.12
N GLN A 50 0.31 -4.86 10.41
CA GLN A 50 1.57 -5.57 10.19
C GLN A 50 2.53 -4.77 9.29
N LEU A 51 2.01 -4.12 8.24
CA LEU A 51 2.80 -3.25 7.38
C LEU A 51 3.32 -2.02 8.14
N GLU A 52 2.53 -1.45 9.04
CA GLU A 52 2.94 -0.35 9.93
C GLU A 52 4.02 -0.80 10.90
N ARG A 53 3.91 -1.99 11.50
CA ARG A 53 4.95 -2.55 12.37
C ARG A 53 6.26 -2.84 11.63
N VAL A 54 6.18 -3.31 10.38
CA VAL A 54 7.36 -3.57 9.54
C VAL A 54 7.94 -2.26 8.99
N GLY A 55 7.10 -1.30 8.60
CA GLY A 55 7.48 0.03 8.14
C GLY A 55 8.10 0.88 9.24
N ALA A 56 7.63 0.75 10.49
CA ALA A 56 8.26 1.34 11.67
C ALA A 56 9.60 0.70 12.03
N ARG A 57 9.85 -0.54 11.56
CA ARG A 57 11.16 -1.22 11.65
C ARG A 57 12.07 -0.95 10.46
N ALA A 58 11.53 -0.39 9.36
CA ALA A 58 12.33 0.23 8.33
C ALA A 58 12.80 1.59 8.86
N GLU A 59 13.82 1.52 9.71
CA GLU A 59 14.66 2.65 10.11
C GLU A 59 14.85 3.61 8.92
N PRO A 60 14.76 4.93 9.13
CA PRO A 60 15.04 5.91 8.09
C PRO A 60 16.52 5.81 7.69
N VAL A 61 16.84 4.94 6.74
CA VAL A 61 18.18 4.78 6.15
C VAL A 61 18.61 6.01 5.33
N ARG A 62 17.91 7.14 5.45
CA ARG A 62 18.20 8.39 4.73
C ARG A 62 18.92 9.46 5.54
N ALA A 63 19.18 9.26 6.84
CA ALA A 63 19.88 10.28 7.63
C ALA A 63 21.41 10.10 7.72
N ALA A 64 21.97 8.96 7.32
CA ALA A 64 23.39 8.65 7.58
C ALA A 64 24.37 8.90 6.42
N SER A 65 23.91 9.25 5.22
CA SER A 65 24.81 9.39 4.04
C SER A 65 25.37 10.80 3.82
N ALA A 66 25.06 11.79 4.67
CA ALA A 66 25.50 13.17 4.47
C ALA A 66 26.76 13.58 5.26
N LYS A 67 27.40 12.69 6.04
CA LYS A 67 28.60 13.04 6.84
C LYS A 67 29.94 12.53 6.31
N SER A 68 29.99 11.88 5.14
CA SER A 68 31.25 11.45 4.53
C SER A 68 31.68 12.33 3.36
N ALA A 69 31.89 13.62 3.63
CA ALA A 69 32.65 14.50 2.74
C ALA A 69 33.48 15.52 3.53
N ARG A 70 34.53 15.04 4.20
CA ARG A 70 35.83 15.74 4.25
C ARG A 70 36.84 14.73 3.71
N PRO A 71 37.84 15.13 2.90
CA PRO A 71 38.75 16.22 3.26
C PRO A 71 39.26 17.09 2.08
N ALA A 72 40.16 18.02 2.43
CA ALA A 72 41.29 18.54 1.65
C ALA A 72 41.17 19.91 0.93
N ALA A 73 41.93 20.86 1.49
CA ALA A 73 42.94 21.71 0.82
C ALA A 73 42.51 22.75 -0.23
N ALA A 74 42.63 24.03 0.16
CA ALA A 74 43.41 25.06 -0.55
C ALA A 74 43.67 26.22 0.43
#